data_AF-A0A511V473-F1
#
_entry.id   AF-A0A511V473-F1
#
_cell.length_a   1.000
_cell.length_b   1.000
_cell.length_c   1.000
_cell.angle_alpha   90.00
_cell.angle_beta   90.00
_cell.angle_gamma   90.00
#
_symmetry.space_group_name_H-M   'P 1'
#
loop_
_entity.id
_entity.type
_entity.pdbx_description
1 polymer ?
#
loop_
_entity_poly.entity_id
_entity_poly.type
_entity_poly.pdbx_seq_one_letter_code
_entity_poly.pdbx_strand_id
1 'polypeptide(L)'
;MERLRHFIKDRRGSFTLEASIMFPILLILTILFIFFSLIIYEKVTLQYKANQIASRMAQTWSSSTMDWETGKMGKSDYVTKNGDGLYWRLTSNNYFDKFGFNLGDSGTVKRKKERAGKYSENITFDNGFFVQKINVSLEKKLALPQVLQKAFRINSVGASASHPIVEQTELIRNTDFIIYGWGKLQEYGGKYLNIFNKNKGE
;
A
#
# COMPACT_ATOMS: atom_id res chain seq x y z
N MET A 1 63.31 12.51 27.97
CA MET A 1 62.34 12.38 26.85
C MET A 1 62.85 11.54 25.66
N GLU A 2 64.14 11.19 25.56
CA GLU A 2 64.66 10.42 24.40
C GLU A 2 64.27 8.93 24.39
N ARG A 3 64.10 8.30 25.56
CA ARG A 3 63.73 6.87 25.64
C ARG A 3 62.34 6.55 25.07
N LEU A 4 61.42 7.53 25.11
CA LEU A 4 60.07 7.37 24.55
C LEU A 4 60.09 7.36 23.01
N ARG A 5 61.04 8.08 22.38
CA ARG A 5 61.21 8.10 20.92
C ARG A 5 61.76 6.78 20.38
N HIS A 6 62.56 6.06 21.17
CA HIS A 6 63.13 4.78 20.74
C HIS A 6 62.10 3.65 20.75
N PHE A 7 61.13 3.70 21.68
CA PHE A 7 60.01 2.75 21.75
C PHE A 7 59.04 2.89 20.57
N ILE A 8 58.87 4.11 20.05
CA ILE A 8 58.04 4.39 18.86
C ILE A 8 58.74 3.97 17.55
N LYS A 9 60.08 3.86 17.54
CA LYS A 9 60.88 3.45 16.38
C LYS A 9 61.14 1.94 16.30
N ASP A 10 60.81 1.17 17.34
CA ASP A 10 61.07 -0.26 17.36
C ASP A 10 59.94 -1.03 16.66
N ARG A 11 60.27 -1.71 15.54
CA ARG A 11 59.28 -2.46 14.73
C ARG A 11 58.99 -3.86 15.28
N ARG A 12 59.70 -4.30 16.32
CA ARG A 12 59.54 -5.62 16.94
C ARG A 12 58.28 -5.63 17.81
N GLY A 13 57.22 -6.26 17.30
CA GLY A 13 55.89 -6.30 17.92
C GLY A 13 54.77 -5.69 17.07
N SER A 14 55.13 -4.98 15.99
CA SER A 14 54.17 -4.42 15.03
C SER A 14 53.26 -5.49 14.42
N PHE A 15 53.79 -6.68 14.14
CA PHE A 15 53.02 -7.78 13.54
C PHE A 15 51.93 -8.32 14.48
N THR A 16 52.24 -8.48 15.78
CA THR A 16 51.27 -8.92 16.78
C THR A 16 50.20 -7.84 17.04
N LEU A 17 50.61 -6.57 17.02
CA LEU A 17 49.70 -5.43 17.17
C LEU A 17 48.74 -5.31 15.96
N GLU A 18 49.25 -5.50 14.75
CA GLU A 18 48.44 -5.48 13.54
C GLU A 18 47.44 -6.65 13.49
N ALA A 19 47.90 -7.85 13.86
CA ALA A 19 47.04 -9.03 13.96
C ALA A 19 45.96 -8.90 15.05
N SER A 20 46.27 -8.28 16.20
CA SER A 20 45.31 -8.07 17.28
C SER A 20 44.25 -7.01 16.95
N ILE A 21 44.50 -6.13 15.99
CA ILE A 21 43.54 -5.15 15.47
C ILE A 21 42.71 -5.74 14.32
N MET A 22 43.27 -6.61 13.50
CA MET A 22 42.55 -7.26 12.39
C MET A 22 41.37 -8.10 12.87
N PHE A 23 41.54 -8.88 13.95
CA PHE A 23 40.47 -9.73 14.48
C PHE A 23 39.20 -8.96 14.92
N PRO A 24 39.26 -7.94 15.79
CA PRO A 24 38.08 -7.17 16.19
C PRO A 24 37.45 -6.41 15.01
N ILE A 25 38.24 -5.96 14.04
CA ILE A 25 37.70 -5.34 12.81
C ILE A 25 36.84 -6.35 12.04
N LEU A 26 37.36 -7.57 11.81
CA LEU A 26 36.61 -8.62 11.13
C LEU A 26 35.35 -9.00 11.90
N LEU A 27 35.41 -9.09 13.23
CA LEU A 27 34.26 -9.37 14.07
C LEU A 27 33.18 -8.27 13.96
N ILE A 28 33.58 -7.00 14.01
CA ILE A 28 32.64 -5.87 13.84
C ILE A 28 32.00 -5.90 12.45
N LEU A 29 32.80 -6.21 11.42
CA LEU A 29 32.34 -6.30 10.04
C LEU A 29 31.31 -7.43 9.86
N THR A 30 31.55 -8.62 10.42
CA THR A 30 30.59 -9.73 10.35
C THR A 30 29.30 -9.41 11.10
N ILE A 31 29.39 -8.81 12.29
CA ILE A 31 28.21 -8.36 13.05
C ILE A 31 27.41 -7.33 12.25
N LEU A 32 28.08 -6.37 11.60
CA LEU A 32 27.43 -5.38 10.72
C LEU A 32 26.69 -6.05 9.57
N PHE A 33 27.29 -7.06 8.93
CA PHE A 33 26.61 -7.82 7.87
C PHE A 33 25.37 -8.56 8.38
N ILE A 34 25.43 -9.15 9.58
CA ILE A 34 24.27 -9.81 10.18
C ILE A 34 23.13 -8.80 10.38
N PHE A 35 23.41 -7.64 10.97
CA PHE A 35 22.40 -6.60 11.16
C PHE A 35 21.86 -6.06 9.84
N PHE A 36 22.72 -5.87 8.84
CA PHE A 36 22.30 -5.43 7.52
C PHE A 36 21.32 -6.43 6.88
N SER A 37 21.63 -7.74 6.98
CA SER A 37 20.75 -8.78 6.47
C SER A 37 19.39 -8.80 7.18
N LEU A 38 19.36 -8.58 8.49
CA LEU A 38 18.12 -8.47 9.28
C LEU A 38 17.26 -7.27 8.85
N ILE A 39 17.88 -6.11 8.61
CA ILE A 39 17.15 -4.92 8.14
C ILE A 39 16.49 -5.18 6.78
N ILE A 40 17.22 -5.81 5.86
CA ILE A 40 16.68 -6.21 4.55
C ILE A 40 15.52 -7.20 4.72
N TYR A 41 15.71 -8.23 5.55
CA TYR A 41 14.69 -9.23 5.82
C TYR A 41 13.39 -8.62 6.36
N GLU A 42 13.49 -7.71 7.33
CA GLU A 42 12.35 -7.01 7.89
C GLU A 42 11.64 -6.13 6.84
N LYS A 43 12.40 -5.43 6.00
CA LYS A 43 11.85 -4.63 4.90
C LYS A 43 11.08 -5.48 3.89
N VAL A 44 11.66 -6.58 3.44
CA VAL A 44 11.04 -7.49 2.46
C VAL A 44 9.78 -8.13 3.06
N THR A 45 9.85 -8.57 4.31
CA THR A 45 8.70 -9.17 5.00
C THR A 45 7.56 -8.17 5.16
N LEU A 46 7.87 -6.91 5.50
CA LEU A 46 6.87 -5.86 5.61
C LEU A 46 6.22 -5.54 4.26
N GLN A 47 7.01 -5.48 3.18
CA GLN A 47 6.50 -5.29 1.82
C GLN A 47 5.61 -6.46 1.37
N TYR A 48 6.00 -7.70 1.66
CA TYR A 48 5.19 -8.88 1.37
C TYR A 48 3.84 -8.82 2.10
N LYS A 49 3.83 -8.45 3.39
CA LYS A 49 2.60 -8.27 4.16
C LYS A 49 1.72 -7.15 3.58
N ALA A 50 2.29 -6.01 3.24
CA ALA A 50 1.56 -4.90 2.62
C ALA A 50 0.89 -5.34 1.31
N ASN A 51 1.61 -6.06 0.45
CA ASN A 51 1.09 -6.60 -0.80
C ASN A 51 -0.04 -7.62 -0.57
N GLN A 52 0.13 -8.53 0.39
CA GLN A 52 -0.91 -9.52 0.70
C GLN A 52 -2.19 -8.86 1.22
N ILE A 53 -2.07 -7.86 2.09
CA ILE A 53 -3.22 -7.09 2.59
C ILE A 53 -3.88 -6.33 1.44
N ALA A 54 -3.12 -5.61 0.61
CA ALA A 54 -3.66 -4.86 -0.52
C ALA A 54 -4.40 -5.77 -1.51
N SER A 55 -3.80 -6.92 -1.85
CA SER A 55 -4.39 -7.91 -2.77
C SER A 55 -5.68 -8.54 -2.20
N ARG A 56 -5.67 -8.98 -0.94
CA ARG A 56 -6.85 -9.60 -0.31
C ARG A 56 -7.98 -8.59 -0.13
N MET A 57 -7.63 -7.35 0.19
CA MET A 57 -8.61 -6.28 0.31
C MET A 57 -9.25 -5.95 -1.05
N ALA A 58 -8.45 -5.95 -2.12
CA ALA A 58 -8.95 -5.73 -3.48
C ALA A 58 -9.91 -6.84 -3.93
N GLN A 59 -9.57 -8.09 -3.63
CA GLN A 59 -10.41 -9.25 -3.98
C GLN A 59 -11.71 -9.31 -3.18
N THR A 60 -11.66 -8.92 -1.90
CA THR A 60 -12.84 -8.93 -1.01
C THR A 60 -13.56 -7.58 -0.97
N TRP A 61 -13.25 -6.66 -1.88
CA TRP A 61 -13.83 -5.31 -1.88
C TRP A 61 -15.34 -5.31 -2.15
N SER A 62 -15.82 -6.30 -2.89
CA SER A 62 -17.21 -6.42 -3.36
C SER A 62 -18.24 -6.48 -2.23
N SER A 63 -17.86 -7.02 -1.07
CA SER A 63 -18.73 -7.17 0.09
C SER A 63 -17.99 -6.97 1.41
N SER A 64 -18.64 -6.27 2.34
CA SER A 64 -18.16 -6.11 3.72
C SER A 64 -18.20 -7.39 4.54
N THR A 65 -19.03 -8.38 4.19
CA THR A 65 -19.17 -9.63 5.00
C THR A 65 -18.42 -10.84 4.45
N MET A 66 -17.79 -10.68 3.29
CA MET A 66 -16.92 -11.69 2.70
C MET A 66 -15.72 -11.95 3.60
N ASP A 67 -15.39 -13.22 3.79
CA ASP A 67 -14.30 -13.64 4.64
C ASP A 67 -12.95 -13.16 4.09
N TRP A 68 -12.10 -12.62 4.97
CA TRP A 68 -10.82 -12.02 4.60
C TRP A 68 -9.77 -13.04 4.13
N GLU A 69 -9.76 -14.24 4.72
CA GLU A 69 -8.71 -15.23 4.47
C GLU A 69 -9.07 -16.18 3.35
N THR A 70 -10.33 -16.62 3.31
CA THR A 70 -10.84 -17.62 2.38
C THR A 70 -11.55 -17.01 1.18
N GLY A 71 -11.92 -15.73 1.24
CA GLY A 71 -12.73 -15.07 0.20
C GLY A 71 -14.12 -15.68 0.03
N LYS A 72 -14.58 -16.49 0.99
CA LYS A 72 -15.91 -17.09 0.93
C LYS A 72 -16.96 -16.04 1.24
N MET A 73 -18.01 -16.03 0.42
CA MET A 73 -19.19 -15.22 0.69
C MET A 73 -19.92 -15.77 1.91
N GLY A 74 -20.22 -14.90 2.88
CA GLY A 74 -20.98 -15.23 4.06
C GLY A 74 -22.45 -15.50 3.73
N LYS A 75 -23.19 -16.16 4.63
CA LYS A 75 -24.65 -16.36 4.45
C LYS A 75 -25.40 -15.02 4.29
N SER A 76 -24.87 -13.95 4.89
CA SER A 76 -25.38 -12.58 4.76
C SER A 76 -25.18 -11.98 3.36
N ASP A 77 -24.18 -12.43 2.59
CA ASP A 77 -23.91 -11.93 1.25
C ASP A 77 -25.00 -12.32 0.24
N TYR A 78 -25.71 -13.42 0.51
CA TYR A 78 -26.82 -13.89 -0.33
C TYR A 78 -28.16 -13.21 -0.02
N VAL A 79 -28.22 -12.33 1.00
CA VAL A 79 -29.44 -11.63 1.39
C VAL A 79 -29.27 -10.11 1.28
N THR A 80 -30.36 -9.43 0.91
CA THR A 80 -30.44 -7.96 0.72
C THR A 80 -29.98 -7.16 1.95
N LYS A 81 -29.96 -7.76 3.14
CA LYS A 81 -29.59 -7.12 4.41
C LYS A 81 -28.13 -7.38 4.81
N ASN A 82 -27.22 -7.23 3.87
CA ASN A 82 -25.80 -7.51 4.06
C ASN A 82 -25.00 -6.35 4.67
N GLY A 83 -25.70 -5.31 5.14
CA GLY A 83 -25.10 -4.07 5.64
C GLY A 83 -24.51 -3.17 4.56
N ASP A 84 -24.13 -3.70 3.40
CA ASP A 84 -23.79 -2.93 2.19
C ASP A 84 -25.10 -2.74 1.40
N GLY A 85 -25.72 -1.55 1.43
CA GLY A 85 -26.98 -1.29 0.71
C GLY A 85 -26.83 -1.44 -0.81
N LEU A 86 -27.88 -1.79 -1.57
CA LEU A 86 -27.77 -2.18 -2.99
C LEU A 86 -26.98 -1.20 -3.88
N TYR A 87 -27.10 0.09 -3.60
CA TYR A 87 -26.48 1.17 -4.38
C TYR A 87 -25.22 1.75 -3.73
N TRP A 88 -24.63 1.07 -2.74
CA TRP A 88 -23.46 1.55 -2.00
C TRP A 88 -22.29 1.95 -2.91
N ARG A 89 -22.16 1.34 -4.10
CA ARG A 89 -21.15 1.69 -5.10
C ARG A 89 -21.32 3.09 -5.69
N LEU A 90 -22.56 3.55 -5.80
CA LEU A 90 -22.91 4.89 -6.25
C LEU A 90 -22.91 5.86 -5.07
N THR A 91 -23.65 5.53 -4.01
CA THR A 91 -23.89 6.47 -2.91
C THR A 91 -22.74 6.57 -1.92
N SER A 92 -21.90 5.55 -1.76
CA SER A 92 -21.00 5.45 -0.59
C SER A 92 -19.57 5.07 -0.95
N ASN A 93 -19.26 5.02 -2.25
CA ASN A 93 -17.91 4.78 -2.76
C ASN A 93 -17.14 6.08 -3.02
N ASN A 94 -17.65 7.23 -2.55
CA ASN A 94 -17.09 8.58 -2.80
C ASN A 94 -16.93 8.91 -4.29
N TYR A 95 -17.74 8.28 -5.16
CA TYR A 95 -17.67 8.50 -6.61
C TYR A 95 -18.21 9.89 -6.99
N PHE A 96 -19.35 10.27 -6.41
CA PHE A 96 -19.98 11.57 -6.63
C PHE A 96 -19.30 12.72 -5.91
N ASP A 97 -18.55 12.45 -4.83
CA ASP A 97 -17.73 13.44 -4.17
C ASP A 97 -16.69 14.05 -5.12
N LYS A 98 -16.19 13.28 -6.09
CA LYS A 98 -15.29 13.79 -7.15
C LYS A 98 -15.96 14.79 -8.09
N PHE A 99 -17.29 14.78 -8.15
CA PHE A 99 -18.10 15.72 -8.93
C PHE A 99 -18.72 16.83 -8.06
N GLY A 100 -18.35 16.92 -6.77
CA GLY A 100 -18.87 17.92 -5.83
C GLY A 100 -20.26 17.61 -5.26
N PHE A 101 -20.81 16.43 -5.56
CA PHE A 101 -22.10 15.98 -5.02
C PHE A 101 -21.87 15.10 -3.80
N ASN A 102 -21.99 15.67 -2.60
CA ASN A 102 -21.89 14.93 -1.34
C ASN A 102 -23.19 14.15 -1.08
N LEU A 103 -23.24 12.92 -1.56
CA LEU A 103 -24.34 11.99 -1.30
C LEU A 103 -23.94 11.16 -0.08
N GLY A 104 -24.26 11.67 1.12
CA GLY A 104 -24.00 11.08 2.44
C GLY A 104 -23.32 9.70 2.51
N ASP A 105 -22.13 9.66 3.14
CA ASP A 105 -21.37 8.43 3.38
C ASP A 105 -22.16 7.47 4.29
N SER A 106 -22.51 6.28 3.77
CA SER A 106 -23.15 5.23 4.57
C SER A 106 -22.16 4.47 5.47
N GLY A 107 -20.89 4.89 5.48
CA GLY A 107 -19.83 4.29 6.29
C GLY A 107 -19.37 2.93 5.79
N THR A 108 -19.81 2.49 4.61
CA THR A 108 -19.45 1.18 4.03
C THR A 108 -17.95 1.09 3.74
N VAL A 109 -17.36 2.13 3.16
CA VAL A 109 -15.91 2.20 2.91
C VAL A 109 -15.15 2.22 4.23
N LYS A 110 -15.66 2.94 5.24
CA LYS A 110 -15.06 2.97 6.57
C LYS A 110 -15.08 1.58 7.22
N ARG A 111 -16.20 0.85 7.18
CA ARG A 111 -16.30 -0.52 7.69
C ARG A 111 -15.38 -1.50 6.94
N LYS A 112 -15.29 -1.38 5.61
CA LYS A 112 -14.36 -2.20 4.81
C LYS A 112 -12.90 -1.93 5.20
N LYS A 113 -12.56 -0.66 5.45
CA LYS A 113 -11.24 -0.27 5.99
C LYS A 113 -11.01 -0.78 7.40
N GLU A 114 -11.96 -0.66 8.31
CA GLU A 114 -11.86 -1.15 9.70
C GLU A 114 -11.66 -2.67 9.76
N ARG A 115 -12.33 -3.44 8.89
CA ARG A 115 -12.10 -4.89 8.74
C ARG A 115 -10.64 -5.22 8.40
N ALA A 116 -10.04 -4.43 7.51
CA ALA A 116 -8.63 -4.58 7.16
C ALA A 116 -7.67 -3.86 8.15
N GLY A 117 -8.21 -2.93 8.96
CA GLY A 117 -7.49 -2.16 9.97
C GLY A 117 -6.90 -3.01 11.09
N LYS A 118 -7.46 -4.22 11.30
CA LYS A 118 -6.85 -5.25 12.16
C LYS A 118 -5.44 -5.67 11.68
N TYR A 119 -5.14 -5.47 10.39
CA TYR A 119 -3.89 -5.89 9.75
C TYR A 119 -2.99 -4.74 9.32
N SER A 120 -3.49 -3.49 9.25
CA SER A 120 -2.74 -2.31 8.82
C SER A 120 -3.32 -1.02 9.40
N GLU A 121 -2.48 -0.17 9.99
CA GLU A 121 -2.92 1.09 10.61
C GLU A 121 -3.35 2.14 9.56
N ASN A 122 -2.70 2.19 8.39
CA ASN A 122 -2.98 3.18 7.35
C ASN A 122 -3.40 2.54 6.03
N ILE A 123 -4.72 2.50 5.78
CA ILE A 123 -5.30 2.04 4.52
C ILE A 123 -6.01 3.21 3.84
N THR A 124 -5.49 3.62 2.69
CA THR A 124 -6.14 4.63 1.85
C THR A 124 -6.79 3.97 0.64
N PHE A 125 -7.91 4.55 0.23
CA PHE A 125 -8.71 4.06 -0.89
C PHE A 125 -8.81 5.18 -1.90
N ASP A 126 -8.35 4.93 -3.12
CA ASP A 126 -8.47 5.85 -4.24
C ASP A 126 -9.48 5.29 -5.25
N ASN A 127 -10.62 5.97 -5.35
CA ASN A 127 -11.67 5.61 -6.28
C ASN A 127 -11.43 6.27 -7.65
N GLY A 128 -10.65 5.66 -8.53
CA GLY A 128 -10.53 6.13 -9.92
C GLY A 128 -11.80 5.86 -10.74
N PHE A 129 -12.08 6.70 -11.73
CA PHE A 129 -13.28 6.58 -12.59
C PHE A 129 -13.33 5.24 -13.35
N PHE A 130 -12.17 4.74 -13.80
CA PHE A 130 -12.04 3.45 -14.50
C PHE A 130 -11.48 2.34 -13.63
N VAL A 131 -10.51 2.66 -12.76
CA VAL A 131 -9.82 1.68 -11.92
C VAL A 131 -9.75 2.21 -10.50
N GLN A 132 -10.29 1.46 -9.56
CA GLN A 132 -10.19 1.73 -8.14
C GLN A 132 -8.93 1.07 -7.59
N LYS A 133 -8.22 1.75 -6.70
CA LYS A 133 -6.96 1.26 -6.12
C LYS A 133 -7.00 1.31 -4.61
N ILE A 134 -6.51 0.25 -4.00
CA ILE A 134 -6.30 0.17 -2.56
C ILE A 134 -4.82 0.37 -2.30
N ASN A 135 -4.51 1.34 -1.44
CA ASN A 135 -3.17 1.69 -1.02
C ASN A 135 -3.03 1.33 0.46
N VAL A 136 -2.10 0.45 0.76
CA VAL A 136 -1.81 -0.02 2.13
C VAL A 136 -0.44 0.48 2.50
N SER A 137 -0.33 1.19 3.63
CA SER A 137 0.93 1.65 4.20
C SER A 137 1.12 1.01 5.57
N LEU A 138 2.18 0.22 5.68
CA LEU A 138 2.60 -0.40 6.93
C LEU A 138 3.86 0.29 7.43
N GLU A 139 3.88 0.62 8.71
CA GLU A 139 5.09 1.10 9.39
C GLU A 139 5.41 0.15 10.55
N LYS A 140 6.65 -0.34 10.60
CA LYS A 140 7.14 -1.16 11.70
C LYS A 140 8.35 -0.48 12.33
N LYS A 141 8.30 -0.27 13.65
CA LYS A 141 9.46 0.16 14.43
C LYS A 141 10.47 -1.00 14.49
N LEU A 142 11.71 -0.74 14.11
CA LEU A 142 12.75 -1.76 14.16
C LEU A 142 13.26 -1.92 15.61
N ALA A 143 13.29 -3.15 16.11
CA ALA A 143 13.89 -3.46 17.41
C ALA A 143 15.43 -3.53 17.31
N LEU A 144 16.08 -2.47 16.83
CA LEU A 144 17.54 -2.39 16.75
C LEU A 144 18.15 -1.93 18.08
N PRO A 145 19.38 -2.35 18.43
CA PRO A 145 20.13 -1.77 19.53
C PRO A 145 20.36 -0.26 19.31
N GLN A 146 20.36 0.54 20.39
CA GLN A 146 20.49 2.00 20.31
C GLN A 146 21.76 2.49 19.58
N VAL A 147 22.85 1.72 19.68
CA VAL A 147 24.13 2.01 19.00
C VAL A 147 23.94 1.98 17.48
N LEU A 148 23.21 0.98 16.97
CA LEU A 148 22.93 0.84 15.55
C LEU A 148 21.92 1.87 15.05
N GLN A 149 20.89 2.17 15.84
CA GLN A 149 19.92 3.21 15.48
C GLN A 149 20.61 4.57 15.29
N LYS A 150 21.54 4.93 16.17
CA LYS A 150 22.32 6.17 16.05
C LYS A 150 23.29 6.14 14.87
N ALA A 151 23.96 5.00 14.63
CA ALA A 151 24.91 4.85 13.53
C ALA A 151 24.22 4.93 12.16
N PHE A 152 23.06 4.29 11.99
CA PHE A 152 22.35 4.23 10.72
C PHE A 152 21.25 5.29 10.56
N ARG A 153 20.83 5.96 11.64
CA ARG A 153 19.68 6.89 11.68
C ARG A 153 18.36 6.26 11.18
N ILE A 154 18.20 4.94 11.33
CA ILE A 154 17.00 4.20 10.94
C ILE A 154 16.24 3.79 12.19
N ASN A 155 15.03 4.34 12.38
CA ASN A 155 14.18 4.05 13.54
C ASN A 155 12.91 3.25 13.16
N SER A 156 12.45 3.37 11.92
CA SER A 156 11.32 2.62 11.38
C SER A 156 11.60 2.19 9.95
N VAL A 157 10.92 1.12 9.55
CA VAL A 157 10.83 0.71 8.15
C VAL A 157 9.38 0.81 7.73
N GLY A 158 9.14 1.59 6.69
CA GLY A 158 7.86 1.68 6.01
C GLY A 158 7.81 0.77 4.80
N ALA A 159 6.64 0.23 4.51
CA ALA A 159 6.34 -0.47 3.27
C ALA A 159 4.97 -0.02 2.76
N SER A 160 4.89 0.23 1.46
CA SER A 160 3.65 0.65 0.80
C SER A 160 3.35 -0.28 -0.35
N ALA A 161 2.10 -0.70 -0.47
CA ALA A 161 1.62 -1.55 -1.53
C ALA A 161 0.32 -1.01 -2.11
N SER A 162 0.21 -1.06 -3.43
CA SER A 162 -0.98 -0.63 -4.15
C SER A 162 -1.49 -1.78 -4.99
N HIS A 163 -2.80 -2.08 -4.89
CA HIS A 163 -3.42 -3.10 -5.72
C HIS A 163 -4.72 -2.57 -6.35
N PRO A 164 -4.94 -2.77 -7.66
CA PRO A 164 -6.20 -2.42 -8.29
C PRO A 164 -7.31 -3.38 -7.83
N ILE A 165 -8.51 -2.85 -7.63
CA ILE A 165 -9.71 -3.66 -7.41
C ILE A 165 -10.13 -4.23 -8.75
N VAL A 166 -10.11 -5.56 -8.84
CA VAL A 166 -10.47 -6.28 -10.07
C VAL A 166 -11.89 -6.81 -9.93
N GLU A 167 -12.86 -5.96 -10.26
CA GLU A 167 -14.27 -6.32 -10.40
C GLU A 167 -14.69 -6.15 -11.88
N GLN A 168 -14.57 -7.23 -12.66
CA GLN A 168 -14.87 -7.18 -14.11
C GLN A 168 -16.31 -6.72 -14.38
N THR A 169 -17.27 -7.16 -13.56
CA THR A 169 -18.68 -6.78 -13.69
C THR A 169 -18.91 -5.28 -13.50
N GLU A 170 -18.22 -4.65 -12.55
CA GLU A 170 -18.35 -3.20 -12.32
C GLU A 170 -17.67 -2.40 -13.44
N LEU A 171 -16.55 -2.89 -13.98
CA LEU A 171 -15.90 -2.26 -15.13
C LEU A 171 -16.83 -2.24 -16.36
N ILE A 172 -17.48 -3.37 -16.65
CA ILE A 172 -18.45 -3.46 -17.75
C ILE A 172 -19.63 -2.53 -17.48
N ARG A 173 -20.19 -2.51 -16.27
CA ARG A 173 -21.33 -1.65 -15.93
C ARG A 173 -21.00 -0.17 -16.04
N ASN A 174 -19.84 0.27 -15.54
CA ASN A 174 -19.41 1.65 -15.65
C ASN A 174 -19.19 2.04 -17.11
N THR A 175 -18.57 1.15 -17.90
CA THR A 175 -18.34 1.37 -19.33
C THR A 175 -19.66 1.48 -20.09
N ASP A 176 -20.62 0.58 -19.84
CA ASP A 176 -21.94 0.59 -20.45
C ASP A 176 -22.73 1.84 -20.06
N PHE A 177 -22.70 2.22 -18.78
CA PHE A 177 -23.31 3.46 -18.30
C PHE A 177 -22.76 4.70 -19.02
N ILE A 178 -21.44 4.75 -19.26
CA ILE A 178 -20.80 5.84 -20.00
C ILE A 178 -21.24 5.82 -21.47
N ILE A 179 -21.19 4.66 -22.14
CA ILE A 179 -21.55 4.53 -23.55
C ILE A 179 -23.02 4.92 -23.76
N TYR A 180 -23.91 4.39 -22.94
CA TYR A 180 -25.34 4.70 -22.98
C TYR A 180 -25.60 6.17 -22.64
N GLY A 181 -25.00 6.67 -21.55
CA GLY A 181 -25.13 8.06 -21.12
C GLY A 181 -24.62 9.04 -22.18
N TRP A 182 -23.52 8.72 -22.83
CA TRP A 182 -22.97 9.49 -23.94
C TRP A 182 -23.89 9.48 -25.16
N GLY A 183 -24.42 8.31 -25.55
CA GLY A 183 -25.39 8.20 -26.65
C GLY A 183 -26.63 9.05 -26.40
N LYS A 184 -27.17 9.02 -25.18
CA LYS A 184 -28.31 9.87 -24.77
C LYS A 184 -27.93 11.35 -24.71
N LEU A 185 -26.75 11.69 -24.22
CA LEU A 185 -26.27 13.07 -24.20
C LEU A 185 -26.09 13.61 -25.63
N GLN A 186 -25.65 12.81 -26.59
CA GLN A 186 -25.60 13.22 -27.99
C GLN A 186 -27.00 13.38 -28.61
N GLU A 187 -27.95 12.50 -28.27
CA GLU A 187 -29.34 12.58 -28.75
C GLU A 187 -30.04 13.86 -28.24
N TYR A 188 -29.96 14.14 -26.95
CA TYR A 188 -30.59 15.31 -26.34
C TYR A 188 -29.75 16.59 -26.51
N GLY A 189 -28.43 16.48 -26.39
CA GLY A 189 -27.48 17.57 -26.53
C GLY A 189 -27.28 18.01 -27.97
N GLY A 190 -27.38 17.11 -28.96
CA GLY A 190 -27.36 17.47 -30.39
C GLY A 190 -28.49 18.42 -30.80
N LYS A 191 -29.57 18.49 -30.01
CA LYS A 191 -30.67 19.46 -30.18
C LYS A 191 -30.32 20.89 -29.72
N TYR A 192 -29.31 21.06 -28.85
CA TYR A 192 -28.96 22.34 -28.21
C TYR A 192 -27.48 22.74 -28.33
N LEU A 193 -26.58 21.81 -28.67
CA LEU A 193 -25.13 21.99 -28.80
C LEU A 193 -24.70 21.57 -30.21
N ASN A 194 -24.44 22.57 -31.07
CA ASN A 194 -23.97 22.40 -32.46
C ASN A 194 -22.62 21.66 -32.63
N ILE A 195 -21.98 21.26 -31.52
CA ILE A 195 -20.66 20.62 -31.50
C ILE A 195 -20.72 19.15 -31.96
N PHE A 196 -21.88 18.50 -31.83
CA PHE A 196 -22.08 17.10 -32.20
C PHE A 196 -22.66 16.90 -33.61
N ASN A 197 -23.04 17.97 -34.31
CA ASN A 197 -23.67 17.90 -35.63
C ASN A 197 -22.66 17.89 -36.80
N LYS A 198 -21.35 17.87 -36.54
CA LYS A 198 -20.32 17.99 -37.59
C LYS A 198 -19.85 16.64 -38.19
N ASN A 199 -20.20 15.50 -37.59
CA ASN A 199 -19.71 14.18 -38.02
C ASN A 199 -20.77 13.26 -38.66
N LYS A 200 -21.89 13.81 -39.13
CA LYS A 200 -22.83 13.08 -40.00
C LYS A 200 -23.07 13.88 -41.27
N GLY A 201 -22.13 13.78 -42.22
CA GLY A 201 -22.32 14.28 -43.58
C GLY A 201 -21.09 14.98 -44.17
N GLU A 202 -20.00 14.24 -44.40
CA GLU A 202 -19.52 13.83 -45.74
C GLU A 202 -18.97 12.40 -45.63
#